data_AF-A0A1H9LRT9-F1
#
_entry.id   AF-A0A1H9LRT9-F1
#
_cell.length_a   1.000
_cell.length_b   1.000
_cell.length_c   1.000
_cell.angle_alpha   90.00
_cell.angle_beta   90.00
_cell.angle_gamma   90.00
#
_symmetry.space_group_name_H-M   'P 1'
#
loop_
_entity.id
_entity.type
_entity.pdbx_description
1 polymer ?
#
loop_
_entity_poly.entity_id
_entity_poly.type
_entity_poly.pdbx_seq_one_letter_code
_entity_poly.pdbx_strand_id
1 'polypeptide(L)'
;MKSKKGNATTPENPQRRRLLAGASALGVSSTLLPLGGAQAGQITPSAARPLTDYSAAKQTELLHKHVKNIVVIYAENRSFNNLFANFPGSQQPLHQLSEQATRQVDRDGSPLPHLPPIWKGMVPDPQVVNHKRYHIDQEAKYLTELPNKPFALQGDDQEALPQGVITRDLWHVFYQNQMQINGGKNDRFVAWADAGALTMGYYADSA
;
A
#
# COMPACT_ATOMS: atom_id res chain seq x y z
N MET A 1 63.54 21.88 -22.16
CA MET A 1 63.53 22.71 -20.93
C MET A 1 62.08 22.99 -20.53
N LYS A 2 61.79 22.75 -19.24
CA LYS A 2 60.64 23.20 -18.42
C LYS A 2 59.24 22.55 -18.63
N SER A 3 58.93 21.74 -17.61
CA SER A 3 57.65 21.22 -17.14
C SER A 3 56.63 22.32 -16.75
N LYS A 4 55.33 22.03 -16.93
CA LYS A 4 54.28 22.44 -15.97
C LYS A 4 53.08 21.46 -16.00
N LYS A 5 52.77 20.93 -14.83
CA LYS A 5 51.59 20.17 -14.34
C LYS A 5 50.28 20.86 -14.79
N GLY A 6 49.15 20.22 -15.10
CA GLY A 6 48.45 19.11 -14.43
C GLY A 6 47.14 19.66 -13.83
N ASN A 7 45.97 19.22 -14.31
CA ASN A 7 44.72 18.98 -13.55
C ASN A 7 43.55 18.68 -14.49
N ALA A 8 43.22 17.38 -14.60
CA ALA A 8 41.90 16.93 -15.03
C ALA A 8 40.97 16.98 -13.82
N THR A 9 39.93 17.82 -13.88
CA THR A 9 38.89 17.90 -12.84
C THR A 9 37.87 16.80 -13.06
N THR A 10 38.15 15.61 -12.53
CA THR A 10 37.14 14.60 -12.22
C THR A 10 36.57 14.94 -10.83
N PRO A 11 35.25 15.01 -10.61
CA PRO A 11 34.73 15.18 -9.26
C PRO A 11 34.96 13.91 -8.43
N GLU A 12 35.97 13.93 -7.56
CA GLU A 12 36.11 13.01 -6.43
C GLU A 12 35.05 13.32 -5.37
N ASN A 13 33.93 12.60 -5.40
CA ASN A 13 33.20 12.33 -4.16
C ASN A 13 32.37 11.03 -4.25
N PRO A 14 32.90 9.89 -3.77
CA PRO A 14 32.18 8.62 -3.74
C PRO A 14 31.12 8.52 -2.62
N GLN A 15 30.86 9.59 -1.84
CA GLN A 15 29.92 9.54 -0.71
C GLN A 15 28.44 9.76 -1.07
N ARG A 16 28.08 10.00 -2.34
CA ARG A 16 26.68 10.12 -2.79
C ARG A 16 26.02 8.81 -3.26
N ARG A 17 26.51 7.65 -2.78
CA ARG A 17 25.89 6.33 -2.98
C ARG A 17 25.74 5.55 -1.67
N ARG A 18 25.25 6.21 -0.63
CA ARG A 18 24.83 5.56 0.63
C ARG A 18 23.52 6.17 1.14
N LEU A 19 22.50 6.09 0.31
CA LEU A 19 21.10 6.26 0.70
C LEU A 19 20.38 5.07 0.04
N LEU A 20 19.76 4.21 0.85
CA LEU A 20 19.21 2.87 0.54
C LEU A 20 20.15 1.69 0.88
N ALA A 21 20.50 1.58 2.16
CA ALA A 21 20.88 0.30 2.78
C ALA A 21 20.46 0.36 4.26
N GLY A 22 19.15 0.28 4.50
CA GLY A 22 18.61 0.49 5.84
C GLY A 22 17.15 0.09 5.96
N ALA A 23 16.81 -1.12 5.53
CA ALA A 23 15.62 -1.86 5.98
C ALA A 23 15.70 -3.30 5.43
N SER A 24 16.49 -4.14 6.09
CA SER A 24 16.34 -5.60 5.99
C SER A 24 16.56 -6.17 7.38
N ALA A 25 15.48 -6.19 8.16
CA ALA A 25 15.42 -6.94 9.39
C ALA A 25 15.18 -8.42 9.04
N LEU A 26 16.09 -9.28 9.52
CA LEU A 26 15.92 -10.71 9.78
C LEU A 26 15.83 -11.65 8.56
N GLY A 27 17.00 -12.09 8.10
CA GLY A 27 17.18 -13.35 7.36
C GLY A 27 18.49 -13.98 7.79
N VAL A 28 18.42 -15.02 8.63
CA VAL A 28 19.59 -15.79 9.07
C VAL A 28 20.09 -16.61 7.88
N SER A 29 21.24 -16.26 7.32
CA SER A 29 21.98 -17.15 6.41
C SER A 29 23.47 -17.02 6.67
N SER A 30 23.95 -17.97 7.47
CA SER A 30 25.34 -18.19 7.81
C SER A 30 26.05 -19.00 6.73
N THR A 31 26.72 -18.36 5.77
CA THR A 31 27.81 -18.98 4.99
C THR A 31 28.78 -17.92 4.45
N LEU A 32 29.76 -17.51 5.26
CA LEU A 32 30.99 -16.90 4.74
C LEU A 32 32.18 -17.77 5.16
N LEU A 33 32.82 -18.38 4.16
CA LEU A 33 34.11 -19.08 4.28
C LEU A 33 35.21 -18.07 4.66
N PRO A 34 36.15 -18.41 5.56
CA PRO A 34 37.12 -17.45 6.07
C PRO A 34 38.30 -17.30 5.11
N LEU A 35 38.43 -16.12 4.48
CA LEU A 35 39.69 -15.66 3.91
C LEU A 35 40.44 -14.83 4.95
N GLY A 36 41.53 -15.42 5.45
CA GLY A 36 42.67 -14.88 6.19
C GLY A 36 42.61 -13.47 6.82
N GLY A 37 42.77 -13.45 8.14
CA GLY A 37 43.74 -12.54 8.79
C GLY A 37 43.26 -11.16 9.25
N ALA A 38 42.03 -10.74 8.96
CA ALA A 38 41.47 -9.55 9.59
C ALA A 38 40.69 -9.95 10.86
N GLN A 39 41.21 -9.60 12.03
CA GLN A 39 40.37 -9.50 13.23
C GLN A 39 39.36 -8.38 12.98
N ALA A 40 38.23 -8.72 12.36
CA ALA A 40 37.04 -7.91 12.45
C ALA A 40 36.76 -7.80 13.96
N GLY A 41 37.03 -6.64 14.55
CA GLY A 41 36.64 -6.36 15.93
C GLY A 41 35.20 -6.80 16.07
N GLN A 42 34.91 -7.64 17.08
CA GLN A 42 33.55 -8.05 17.37
C GLN A 42 32.70 -6.79 17.44
N ILE A 43 31.88 -6.54 16.42
CA ILE A 43 30.85 -5.54 16.49
C ILE A 43 29.87 -6.15 17.47
N THR A 44 30.05 -5.88 18.76
CA THR A 44 29.03 -6.15 19.76
C THR A 44 27.79 -5.47 19.22
N PRO A 45 26.74 -6.19 18.83
CA PRO A 45 25.51 -5.54 18.43
C PRO A 45 25.12 -4.74 19.66
N SER A 46 25.17 -3.40 19.56
CA SER A 46 24.47 -2.58 20.54
C SER A 46 23.05 -3.10 20.49
N ALA A 47 22.61 -3.78 21.54
CA ALA A 47 21.26 -4.29 21.67
C ALA A 47 20.35 -3.06 21.73
N ALA A 48 20.01 -2.53 20.55
CA ALA A 48 19.10 -1.43 20.39
C ALA A 48 17.77 -1.93 20.96
N ARG A 49 17.45 -1.50 22.18
CA ARG A 49 16.17 -1.80 22.79
C ARG A 49 15.09 -1.16 21.93
N PRO A 50 14.04 -1.90 21.55
CA PRO A 50 12.85 -1.32 20.96
C PRO A 50 12.38 -0.11 21.76
N LEU A 51 11.93 0.95 21.07
CA LEU A 51 11.43 2.15 21.73
C LEU A 51 10.25 1.83 22.68
N THR A 52 9.48 0.79 22.34
CA THR A 52 8.35 0.26 23.11
C THR A 52 8.72 -0.26 24.50
N ASP A 53 10.00 -0.55 24.76
CA ASP A 53 10.47 -1.04 26.08
C ASP A 53 10.61 0.09 27.11
N TYR A 54 10.56 1.36 26.68
CA TYR A 54 10.65 2.51 27.55
C TYR A 54 9.27 2.99 28.00
N SER A 55 9.19 3.67 29.15
CA SER A 55 7.96 4.37 29.56
C SER A 55 7.58 5.45 28.54
N ALA A 56 6.28 5.75 28.40
CA ALA A 56 5.79 6.76 27.44
C ALA A 56 6.53 8.10 27.55
N ALA A 57 6.79 8.58 28.78
CA ALA A 57 7.54 9.81 29.01
C ALA A 57 8.97 9.74 28.44
N LYS A 58 9.64 8.60 28.62
CA LYS A 58 10.99 8.40 28.07
C LYS A 58 10.97 8.24 26.55
N GLN A 59 9.93 7.62 25.99
CA GLN A 59 9.74 7.58 24.53
C GLN A 59 9.63 9.00 23.96
N THR A 60 8.80 9.85 24.55
CA THR A 60 8.65 11.26 24.16
C THR A 60 9.98 12.02 24.23
N GLU A 61 10.73 11.88 25.33
CA GLU A 61 12.06 12.50 25.47
C GLU A 61 13.02 12.07 24.35
N LEU A 62 13.07 10.77 24.05
CA LEU A 62 13.93 10.22 23.00
C LEU A 62 13.50 10.68 21.61
N LEU A 63 12.20 10.72 21.33
CA LEU A 63 11.66 11.24 20.06
C LEU A 63 12.04 12.69 19.86
N HIS A 64 11.84 13.57 20.85
CA HIS A 64 12.28 14.98 20.77
C HIS A 64 13.80 15.12 20.61
N LYS A 65 14.57 14.25 21.27
CA LYS A 65 16.02 14.28 21.21
C LYS A 65 16.57 13.87 19.83
N HIS A 66 15.96 12.89 19.17
CA HIS A 66 16.54 12.27 17.98
C HIS A 66 15.80 12.55 16.67
N VAL A 67 14.48 12.81 16.70
CA VAL A 67 13.71 13.20 15.51
C VAL A 67 13.80 14.73 15.36
N LYS A 68 14.51 15.20 14.32
CA LYS A 68 14.72 16.62 14.06
C LYS A 68 13.88 17.19 12.92
N ASN A 69 13.46 16.33 12.01
CA ASN A 69 12.69 16.72 10.84
C ASN A 69 11.48 15.79 10.73
N ILE A 70 10.32 16.38 10.48
CA ILE A 70 9.08 15.66 10.20
C ILE A 70 8.71 16.00 8.77
N VAL A 71 8.70 14.98 7.90
CA VAL A 71 8.20 15.09 6.53
C VAL A 71 6.82 14.46 6.50
N VAL A 72 5.80 15.25 6.16
CA VAL A 72 4.44 14.77 6.03
C VAL A 72 4.17 14.55 4.55
N ILE A 73 3.96 13.29 4.16
CA ILE A 73 3.51 12.91 2.82
C ILE A 73 1.99 12.77 2.88
N TYR A 74 1.29 13.70 2.26
CA TYR A 74 -0.17 13.69 2.19
C TYR A 74 -0.61 13.00 0.89
N ALA A 75 -1.04 11.75 0.98
CA ALA A 75 -1.52 10.95 -0.14
C ALA A 75 -3.05 11.01 -0.24
N GLU A 76 -3.56 10.71 -1.43
CA GLU A 76 -4.97 10.76 -1.83
C GLU A 76 -5.27 9.54 -2.73
N ASN A 77 -6.51 9.09 -2.99
CA ASN A 77 -7.74 9.08 -2.20
C ASN A 77 -8.05 7.58 -1.96
N ARG A 78 -7.40 6.96 -0.98
CA ARG A 78 -7.42 5.51 -0.79
C ARG A 78 -7.73 5.17 0.66
N SER A 79 -8.74 4.32 0.88
CA SER A 79 -9.08 3.86 2.22
C SER A 79 -8.05 2.83 2.71
N PHE A 80 -7.97 2.65 4.03
CA PHE A 80 -7.09 1.64 4.61
C PHE A 80 -7.43 0.23 4.08
N ASN A 81 -8.71 -0.15 4.05
CA ASN A 81 -9.11 -1.47 3.56
C ASN A 81 -8.88 -1.65 2.05
N ASN A 82 -8.85 -0.58 1.27
CA ASN A 82 -8.48 -0.68 -0.15
C ASN A 82 -6.99 -0.99 -0.35
N LEU A 83 -6.11 -0.38 0.45
CA LEU A 83 -4.66 -0.53 0.32
C LEU A 83 -4.03 -1.61 1.19
N PHE A 84 -4.66 -1.99 2.30
CA PHE A 84 -4.08 -2.80 3.38
C PHE A 84 -5.08 -3.83 3.93
N ALA A 85 -6.01 -4.29 3.09
CA ALA A 85 -7.08 -5.22 3.44
C ALA A 85 -6.64 -6.35 4.39
N ASN A 86 -5.48 -6.95 4.12
CA ASN A 86 -4.96 -8.11 4.85
C ASN A 86 -3.58 -7.86 5.48
N PHE A 87 -3.24 -6.61 5.78
CA PHE A 87 -1.91 -6.27 6.29
C PHE A 87 -1.62 -6.99 7.63
N PRO A 88 -0.44 -7.60 7.81
CA PRO A 88 -0.06 -8.28 9.04
C PRO A 88 -0.17 -7.39 10.28
N GLY A 89 -0.86 -7.85 11.31
CA GLY A 89 -1.08 -7.09 12.55
C GLY A 89 -2.31 -6.17 12.53
N SER A 90 -3.09 -6.16 11.45
CA SER A 90 -4.42 -5.53 11.46
C SER A 90 -5.33 -6.20 12.49
N GLN A 91 -6.10 -5.40 13.23
CA GLN A 91 -7.01 -5.93 14.26
C GLN A 91 -8.10 -6.84 13.66
N GLN A 92 -8.58 -6.50 12.46
CA GLN A 92 -9.62 -7.24 11.72
C GLN A 92 -9.25 -7.26 10.23
N PRO A 93 -8.37 -8.17 9.79
CA PRO A 93 -8.03 -8.28 8.38
C PRO A 93 -9.24 -8.79 7.57
N LEU A 94 -9.37 -8.32 6.34
CA LEU A 94 -10.55 -8.52 5.49
C LEU A 94 -10.90 -9.99 5.29
N HIS A 95 -9.90 -10.86 5.13
CA HIS A 95 -10.10 -12.31 4.95
C HIS A 95 -10.70 -13.03 6.16
N GLN A 96 -10.73 -12.40 7.33
CA GLN A 96 -11.32 -12.96 8.56
C GLN A 96 -12.75 -12.47 8.81
N LEU A 97 -13.21 -11.47 8.04
CA LEU A 97 -14.57 -10.94 8.18
C LEU A 97 -15.58 -11.94 7.62
N SER A 98 -16.74 -12.04 8.27
CA SER A 98 -17.85 -12.86 7.78
C SER A 98 -18.49 -12.21 6.55
N GLU A 99 -19.17 -13.02 5.73
CA GLU A 99 -19.96 -12.50 4.61
C GLU A 99 -21.02 -11.51 5.09
N GLN A 100 -21.62 -11.73 6.27
CA GLN A 100 -22.61 -10.82 6.83
C GLN A 100 -22.01 -9.45 7.19
N ALA A 101 -20.75 -9.41 7.64
CA ALA A 101 -20.06 -8.16 8.01
C ALA A 101 -19.65 -7.32 6.79
N THR A 102 -19.62 -7.92 5.60
CA THR A 102 -19.16 -7.28 4.36
C THR A 102 -20.25 -7.11 3.31
N ARG A 103 -21.42 -7.72 3.54
CA ARG A 103 -22.61 -7.65 2.68
C ARG A 103 -23.08 -6.21 2.50
N GLN A 104 -23.41 -5.87 1.25
CA GLN A 104 -24.01 -4.59 0.89
C GLN A 104 -25.52 -4.72 0.66
N VAL A 105 -26.24 -3.65 0.92
CA VAL A 105 -27.69 -3.53 0.72
C VAL A 105 -27.99 -2.36 -0.22
N ASP A 106 -29.12 -2.41 -0.91
CA ASP A 106 -29.63 -1.30 -1.70
C ASP A 106 -30.24 -0.20 -0.79
N ARG A 107 -30.69 0.90 -1.40
CA ARG A 107 -31.25 2.08 -0.72
C ARG A 107 -32.52 1.75 0.06
N ASP A 108 -33.28 0.76 -0.40
CA ASP A 108 -34.46 0.24 0.30
C ASP A 108 -34.11 -0.72 1.46
N GLY A 109 -32.83 -1.11 1.60
CA GLY A 109 -32.33 -2.02 2.63
C GLY A 109 -32.33 -3.50 2.24
N SER A 110 -32.76 -3.86 1.02
CA SER A 110 -32.67 -5.22 0.52
C SER A 110 -31.21 -5.61 0.24
N PRO A 111 -30.75 -6.83 0.54
CA PRO A 111 -29.42 -7.29 0.16
C PRO A 111 -29.24 -7.28 -1.36
N LEU A 112 -28.10 -6.79 -1.84
CA LEU A 112 -27.77 -6.90 -3.26
C LEU A 112 -27.54 -8.39 -3.63
N PRO A 113 -28.20 -8.92 -4.67
CA PRO A 113 -27.98 -10.31 -5.10
C PRO A 113 -26.58 -10.52 -5.69
N HIS A 114 -26.11 -9.53 -6.45
CA HIS A 114 -24.75 -9.38 -6.95
C HIS A 114 -24.40 -7.90 -6.92
N LEU A 115 -23.10 -7.58 -6.92
CA LEU A 115 -22.67 -6.19 -7.08
C LEU A 115 -23.04 -5.70 -8.49
N PRO A 116 -23.34 -4.39 -8.66
CA PRO A 116 -23.53 -3.80 -9.98
C PRO A 116 -22.20 -3.74 -10.72
N PRO A 117 -22.21 -3.56 -12.06
CA PRO A 117 -20.99 -3.32 -12.81
C PRO A 117 -20.17 -2.15 -12.25
N ILE A 118 -18.88 -2.13 -12.55
CA ILE A 118 -18.06 -0.93 -12.34
C ILE A 118 -18.43 0.05 -13.45
N TRP A 119 -19.31 1.01 -13.15
CA TRP A 119 -19.79 1.95 -14.15
C TRP A 119 -18.64 2.73 -14.78
N LYS A 120 -18.67 2.90 -16.11
CA LYS A 120 -17.60 3.52 -16.92
C LYS A 120 -16.27 2.78 -16.91
N GLY A 121 -16.16 1.59 -16.31
CA GLY A 121 -14.95 0.79 -16.25
C GLY A 121 -14.04 1.11 -15.06
N MET A 122 -13.22 0.11 -14.70
CA MET A 122 -12.24 0.21 -13.61
C MET A 122 -11.00 1.00 -14.04
N VAL A 123 -10.55 0.81 -15.27
CA VAL A 123 -9.43 1.52 -15.90
C VAL A 123 -9.92 2.09 -17.23
N PRO A 124 -10.70 3.19 -17.20
CA PRO A 124 -11.34 3.74 -18.39
C PRO A 124 -10.35 4.30 -19.39
N ASP A 125 -9.25 4.89 -18.91
CA ASP A 125 -8.22 5.49 -19.74
C ASP A 125 -7.06 4.50 -19.94
N PRO A 126 -6.76 4.12 -21.20
CA PRO A 126 -5.66 3.20 -21.46
C PRO A 126 -4.31 3.74 -20.99
N GLN A 127 -3.53 2.90 -20.33
CA GLN A 127 -2.21 3.25 -19.82
C GLN A 127 -1.25 2.06 -19.84
N VAL A 128 0.05 2.33 -19.72
CA VAL A 128 1.09 1.30 -19.64
C VAL A 128 1.81 1.42 -18.31
N VAL A 129 1.78 0.35 -17.52
CA VAL A 129 2.48 0.23 -16.24
C VAL A 129 3.27 -1.07 -16.27
N ASN A 130 4.56 -1.03 -15.88
CA ASN A 130 5.44 -2.21 -15.89
C ASN A 130 5.46 -2.96 -17.23
N HIS A 131 5.47 -2.23 -18.35
CA HIS A 131 5.45 -2.76 -19.72
C HIS A 131 4.17 -3.54 -20.11
N LYS A 132 3.12 -3.51 -19.28
CA LYS A 132 1.79 -4.06 -19.59
C LYS A 132 0.78 -2.94 -19.83
N ARG A 133 -0.05 -3.08 -20.86
CA ARG A 133 -1.15 -2.16 -21.16
C ARG A 133 -2.38 -2.54 -20.33
N TYR A 134 -2.99 -1.56 -19.67
CA TYR A 134 -4.22 -1.71 -18.90
C TYR A 134 -5.32 -0.85 -19.52
N HIS A 135 -6.48 -1.46 -19.76
CA HIS A 135 -7.72 -0.81 -20.16
C HIS A 135 -8.87 -1.78 -19.83
N ILE A 136 -9.54 -1.51 -18.72
CA ILE A 136 -10.52 -2.41 -18.12
C ILE A 136 -11.83 -1.65 -18.08
N ASP A 137 -12.63 -1.84 -19.12
CA ASP A 137 -13.92 -1.18 -19.31
C ASP A 137 -15.02 -1.82 -18.46
N GLN A 138 -16.25 -1.33 -18.62
CA GLN A 138 -17.40 -1.81 -17.84
C GLN A 138 -17.82 -3.22 -18.27
N GLU A 139 -17.49 -3.61 -19.49
CA GLU A 139 -17.86 -4.85 -20.16
C GLU A 139 -16.88 -6.01 -19.85
N ALA A 140 -15.85 -5.76 -19.05
CA ALA A 140 -14.91 -6.77 -18.56
C ALA A 140 -15.65 -7.93 -17.87
N LYS A 141 -15.69 -9.09 -18.53
CA LYS A 141 -16.51 -10.26 -18.14
C LYS A 141 -16.22 -10.79 -16.73
N TYR A 142 -15.00 -10.64 -16.22
CA TYR A 142 -14.65 -11.07 -14.87
C TYR A 142 -15.13 -10.11 -13.78
N LEU A 143 -15.65 -8.94 -14.16
CA LEU A 143 -16.22 -7.91 -13.27
C LEU A 143 -17.75 -7.81 -13.40
N THR A 144 -18.37 -8.67 -14.22
CA THR A 144 -19.83 -8.80 -14.29
C THR A 144 -20.33 -9.79 -13.24
N GLU A 145 -21.45 -9.47 -12.59
CA GLU A 145 -22.11 -10.33 -11.58
C GLU A 145 -21.21 -10.73 -10.40
N LEU A 146 -20.34 -9.81 -9.96
CA LEU A 146 -19.49 -10.04 -8.80
C LEU A 146 -20.35 -10.39 -7.56
N PRO A 147 -19.95 -11.39 -6.74
CA PRO A 147 -20.65 -11.70 -5.51
C PRO A 147 -20.69 -10.48 -4.58
N ASN A 148 -21.74 -10.36 -3.76
CA ASN A 148 -21.91 -9.26 -2.81
C ASN A 148 -20.92 -9.33 -1.62
N LYS A 149 -19.64 -9.14 -1.92
CA LYS A 149 -18.52 -9.12 -0.99
C LYS A 149 -17.33 -8.38 -1.62
N PRO A 150 -16.35 -7.95 -0.80
CA PRO A 150 -15.09 -7.41 -1.28
C PRO A 150 -14.36 -8.35 -2.23
N PHE A 151 -13.67 -7.78 -3.22
CA PHE A 151 -12.90 -8.55 -4.21
C PHE A 151 -11.54 -7.92 -4.49
N ALA A 152 -10.58 -8.75 -4.88
CA ALA A 152 -9.26 -8.30 -5.27
C ALA A 152 -9.34 -7.57 -6.61
N LEU A 153 -8.71 -6.39 -6.70
CA LEU A 153 -8.50 -5.70 -7.97
C LEU A 153 -7.50 -6.50 -8.80
N GLN A 154 -7.92 -6.88 -10.00
CA GLN A 154 -7.12 -7.70 -10.91
C GLN A 154 -7.06 -7.09 -12.30
N GLY A 155 -5.97 -7.37 -13.01
CA GLY A 155 -5.88 -7.12 -14.45
C GLY A 155 -6.57 -8.22 -15.27
N ASP A 156 -6.52 -8.08 -16.60
CA ASP A 156 -7.17 -9.02 -17.52
C ASP A 156 -6.60 -10.45 -17.47
N ASP A 157 -5.35 -10.62 -17.04
CA ASP A 157 -4.73 -11.94 -16.86
C ASP A 157 -4.96 -12.47 -15.43
N GLN A 158 -5.87 -11.84 -14.68
CA GLN A 158 -6.16 -12.11 -13.26
C GLN A 158 -4.97 -11.91 -12.31
N GLU A 159 -3.93 -11.21 -12.76
CA GLU A 159 -2.85 -10.79 -11.88
C GLU A 159 -3.33 -9.68 -10.93
N ALA A 160 -2.68 -9.53 -9.77
CA ALA A 160 -2.96 -8.42 -8.86
C ALA A 160 -2.73 -7.08 -9.58
N LEU A 161 -3.72 -6.19 -9.52
CA LEU A 161 -3.62 -4.88 -10.18
C LEU A 161 -2.48 -4.07 -9.53
N PRO A 162 -1.49 -3.57 -10.29
CA PRO A 162 -0.44 -2.73 -9.73
C PRO A 162 -1.00 -1.42 -9.17
N GLN A 163 -0.51 -0.97 -8.01
CA GLN A 163 -0.94 0.30 -7.40
C GLN A 163 -0.63 1.54 -8.27
N GLY A 164 0.30 1.42 -9.22
CA GLY A 164 0.62 2.47 -10.19
C GLY A 164 -0.40 2.58 -11.34
N VAL A 165 -1.31 1.61 -11.50
CA VAL A 165 -2.40 1.71 -12.47
C VAL A 165 -3.46 2.65 -11.91
N ILE A 166 -3.70 3.74 -12.64
CA ILE A 166 -4.73 4.72 -12.33
C ILE A 166 -6.08 4.09 -12.63
N THR A 167 -6.82 3.77 -11.58
CA THR A 167 -8.23 3.40 -11.69
C THR A 167 -9.09 4.66 -11.85
N ARG A 168 -10.32 4.47 -12.30
CA ARG A 168 -11.38 5.47 -12.12
C ARG A 168 -11.38 5.99 -10.67
N ASP A 169 -11.62 7.29 -10.51
CA ASP A 169 -11.86 7.90 -9.19
C ASP A 169 -13.31 7.67 -8.73
N LEU A 170 -13.45 7.56 -7.41
CA LEU A 170 -14.73 7.47 -6.73
C LEU A 170 -15.14 8.88 -6.30
N TRP A 171 -16.43 9.13 -6.18
CA TRP A 171 -16.86 10.34 -5.51
C TRP A 171 -16.55 10.30 -4.00
N HIS A 172 -15.99 11.39 -3.48
CA HIS A 172 -15.66 11.53 -2.05
C HIS A 172 -16.55 12.62 -1.44
N VAL A 173 -17.86 12.43 -1.52
CA VAL A 173 -18.85 13.46 -1.15
C VAL A 173 -19.34 13.26 0.29
N PHE A 174 -19.33 14.34 1.06
CA PHE A 174 -19.57 14.32 2.51
C PHE A 174 -20.85 13.61 2.94
N TYR A 175 -22.00 13.98 2.37
CA TYR A 175 -23.29 13.40 2.77
C TYR A 175 -23.48 11.97 2.26
N GLN A 176 -22.95 11.66 1.08
CA GLN A 176 -22.96 10.33 0.51
C GLN A 176 -22.19 9.37 1.40
N ASN A 177 -21.01 9.77 1.89
CA ASN A 177 -20.24 8.93 2.80
C ASN A 177 -21.00 8.62 4.09
N GLN A 178 -21.76 9.56 4.64
CA GLN A 178 -22.64 9.28 5.77
C GLN A 178 -23.74 8.26 5.42
N MET A 179 -24.33 8.35 4.22
CA MET A 179 -25.32 7.38 3.75
C MET A 179 -24.71 5.99 3.52
N GLN A 180 -23.45 5.91 3.06
CA GLN A 180 -22.70 4.67 2.89
C GLN A 180 -22.41 3.98 4.23
N ILE A 181 -22.01 4.77 5.24
CA ILE A 181 -21.77 4.30 6.62
C ILE A 181 -23.05 3.77 7.26
N ASN A 182 -24.22 4.33 6.89
CA ASN A 182 -25.54 3.86 7.30
C ASN A 182 -25.67 3.65 8.82
N GLY A 183 -25.31 4.66 9.61
CA GLY A 183 -25.37 4.60 11.07
C GLY A 183 -24.40 3.58 11.69
N GLY A 184 -23.28 3.28 11.02
CA GLY A 184 -22.24 2.37 11.49
C GLY A 184 -22.36 0.94 10.98
N LYS A 185 -23.41 0.62 10.21
CA LYS A 185 -23.59 -0.70 9.60
C LYS A 185 -22.61 -0.95 8.45
N ASN A 186 -22.11 0.11 7.80
CA ASN A 186 -21.14 0.05 6.70
C ASN A 186 -21.57 -0.82 5.51
N ASP A 187 -22.88 -0.87 5.24
CA ASP A 187 -23.51 -1.79 4.30
C ASP A 187 -24.12 -1.09 3.07
N ARG A 188 -23.93 0.23 2.89
CA ARG A 188 -24.53 0.98 1.76
C ARG A 188 -23.52 1.69 0.87
N PHE A 189 -22.27 1.24 0.88
CA PHE A 189 -21.22 1.81 0.03
C PHE A 189 -21.60 1.71 -1.44
N VAL A 190 -22.07 0.54 -1.88
CA VAL A 190 -22.46 0.29 -3.26
C VAL A 190 -23.72 1.06 -3.68
N ALA A 191 -24.73 1.13 -2.80
CA ALA A 191 -25.99 1.84 -3.06
C ALA A 191 -25.81 3.36 -3.24
N TRP A 192 -24.78 3.92 -2.60
CA TRP A 192 -24.40 5.33 -2.66
C TRP A 192 -22.96 5.50 -3.18
N ALA A 193 -22.54 4.68 -4.14
CA ALA A 193 -21.33 4.91 -4.94
C ALA A 193 -21.71 5.46 -6.32
N ASP A 194 -20.80 6.20 -6.96
CA ASP A 194 -20.90 6.57 -8.37
C ASP A 194 -20.13 5.61 -9.30
N ALA A 195 -19.30 4.75 -8.72
CA ALA A 195 -18.41 3.79 -9.40
C ALA A 195 -18.86 2.31 -9.28
N GLY A 196 -20.05 2.06 -8.74
CA GLY A 196 -20.61 0.71 -8.64
C GLY A 196 -19.77 -0.21 -7.76
N ALA A 197 -19.46 -1.41 -8.25
CA ALA A 197 -18.69 -2.40 -7.48
C ALA A 197 -17.29 -1.94 -7.07
N LEU A 198 -16.68 -0.94 -7.73
CA LEU A 198 -15.28 -0.55 -7.47
C LEU A 198 -15.05 -0.15 -6.00
N THR A 199 -16.07 0.36 -5.31
CA THR A 199 -15.99 0.68 -3.87
C THR A 199 -15.72 -0.53 -2.97
N MET A 200 -15.93 -1.76 -3.47
CA MET A 200 -15.68 -3.02 -2.77
C MET A 200 -14.33 -3.65 -3.16
N GLY A 201 -13.58 -3.01 -4.07
CA GLY A 201 -12.28 -3.50 -4.53
C GLY A 201 -11.15 -3.21 -3.54
N TYR A 202 -10.21 -4.15 -3.40
CA TYR A 202 -8.97 -3.98 -2.64
C TYR A 202 -7.76 -4.48 -3.42
N TYR A 203 -6.59 -3.87 -3.17
CA TYR A 203 -5.32 -4.35 -3.72
C TYR A 203 -4.87 -5.61 -2.96
N ALA A 204 -4.62 -6.71 -3.67
CA ALA A 204 -4.22 -7.97 -3.05
C ALA A 204 -2.75 -7.99 -2.61
N ASP A 205 -1.89 -7.23 -3.28
CA ASP A 205 -0.44 -7.18 -3.05
C ASP A 205 -0.06 -6.07 -2.05
N SER A 206 -0.72 -6.08 -0.90
CA SER A 206 -0.63 -5.03 0.12
C SER A 206 0.24 -5.37 1.34
N ALA A 207 1.08 -6.40 1.25
CA ALA A 207 1.88 -6.90 2.38
C ALA A 207 3.32 -7.21 1.96
#